data_AF-A0A916W9V5-F1
#
_entry.id   AF-A0A916W9V5-F1
#
_cell.length_a   1.000
_cell.length_b   1.000
_cell.length_c   1.000
_cell.angle_alpha   90.00
_cell.angle_beta   90.00
_cell.angle_gamma   90.00
#
_symmetry.space_group_name_H-M   'P 1'
#
loop_
_entity.id
_entity.type
_entity.pdbx_description
1 polymer ?
#
loop_
_entity_poly.entity_id
_entity_poly.type
_entity_poly.pdbx_seq_one_letter_code
_entity_poly.pdbx_strand_id
1 'polypeptide(L)'
;MLHAVTYYVSASGSDANSGLSPKRPWKTIEKINRTMFYARDVILFHAGDSWNGELAPRGSGTEGHPIVIDSYGKGNSPVIHGPGTNDSAAVLLKDQSYWEINHLELTNTSATGTASALRGIYVLGSSSKDLWHHIYIRNCYVHDVNSEGYGKSGYSKMSGGIIFAINIQGALIEGCHVANVDVEGIRNSSPLTTSNFVIRHNVVENVYGDGIVLHGSSGGSRIEYNVVHSACMSDAANYAAVWTYASRHTLIQFNEVYGTTAGGPNDGEVFDADIDTDGDVFQYNYSHDNARGFMLLMASAKNIIVRYNISQNDAMSAARQGGHRLFYQDGKVGSISNRIYNNTFYEGSLDTVFFQSKNVFFDNNILYSTGTVKQFSTTPLSDASEFENNLFFPSIMTAVHGLAGTVLHNISSDPLWKARGTGIAGLAIGRNGFLQEPTGYMLRRGSPANHAGRQIDANVGFDYYGNHVLATNTPSIGAYDGPAVNDH
;
A
#
# COMPACT_ATOMS: atom_id res chain seq x y z
N MET A 1 17.30 16.56 -35.98
CA MET A 1 16.91 15.36 -35.20
C MET A 1 18.03 15.09 -34.22
N LEU A 2 17.78 15.20 -32.92
CA LEU A 2 18.71 14.66 -31.93
C LEU A 2 18.57 13.13 -31.97
N HIS A 3 19.68 12.43 -32.22
CA HIS A 3 19.71 10.96 -32.23
C HIS A 3 19.73 10.45 -30.80
N ALA A 4 18.98 9.38 -30.52
CA ALA A 4 19.06 8.64 -29.27
C ALA A 4 20.49 8.10 -29.06
N VAL A 5 21.06 8.29 -27.87
CA VAL A 5 22.40 7.82 -27.54
C VAL A 5 22.36 6.84 -26.37
N THR A 6 23.07 5.71 -26.50
CA THR A 6 23.27 4.76 -25.40
C THR A 6 24.66 4.94 -24.79
N TYR A 7 24.69 5.25 -23.49
CA TYR A 7 25.89 5.40 -22.68
C TYR A 7 26.08 4.16 -21.80
N TYR A 8 27.32 3.70 -21.67
CA TYR A 8 27.71 2.54 -20.88
C TYR A 8 28.62 2.98 -19.74
N VAL A 9 28.37 2.45 -18.54
CA VAL A 9 29.10 2.79 -17.32
C VAL A 9 29.59 1.49 -16.67
N SER A 10 30.86 1.44 -16.27
CA SER A 10 31.44 0.31 -15.52
C SER A 10 32.53 0.82 -14.57
N ALA A 11 32.63 0.25 -13.37
CA ALA A 11 33.69 0.52 -12.41
C ALA A 11 35.09 0.24 -12.98
N SER A 12 35.19 -0.63 -13.98
CA SER A 12 36.43 -0.93 -14.73
C SER A 12 36.72 0.04 -15.90
N GLY A 13 35.80 0.98 -16.16
CA GLY A 13 35.86 1.93 -17.27
C GLY A 13 36.82 3.12 -17.08
N SER A 14 36.62 4.15 -17.89
CA SER A 14 37.36 5.42 -17.80
C SER A 14 36.51 6.59 -18.30
N ASP A 15 36.49 7.72 -17.59
CA ASP A 15 35.72 8.91 -18.02
C ASP A 15 36.33 9.66 -19.21
N ALA A 16 37.52 9.25 -19.65
CA ALA A 16 38.13 9.64 -20.92
C ALA A 16 37.58 8.83 -22.11
N ASN A 17 36.84 7.75 -21.86
CA ASN A 17 36.15 7.01 -22.92
C ASN A 17 34.96 7.78 -23.47
N SER A 18 34.53 7.41 -24.68
CA SER A 18 33.32 7.98 -25.27
C SER A 18 32.06 7.62 -24.49
N GLY A 19 32.05 6.49 -23.78
CA GLY A 19 30.85 5.96 -23.13
C GLY A 19 29.88 5.28 -24.11
N LEU A 20 30.15 5.31 -25.43
CA LEU A 20 29.19 4.87 -26.46
C LEU A 20 29.29 3.38 -26.82
N SER A 21 30.06 2.60 -26.07
CA SER A 21 30.17 1.16 -26.28
C SER A 21 30.54 0.45 -24.97
N PRO A 22 30.12 -0.81 -24.78
CA PRO A 22 30.47 -1.56 -23.57
C PRO A 22 31.98 -1.84 -23.44
N LYS A 23 32.75 -1.74 -24.54
CA LYS A 23 34.22 -1.87 -24.52
C LYS A 23 34.94 -0.59 -24.11
N ARG A 24 34.25 0.55 -24.13
CA ARG A 24 34.77 1.87 -23.74
C ARG A 24 33.73 2.60 -22.87
N PRO A 25 33.37 2.05 -21.70
CA PRO A 25 32.39 2.67 -20.82
C PRO A 25 33.01 3.83 -20.04
N TRP A 26 32.16 4.75 -19.60
CA TRP A 26 32.48 5.69 -18.53
C TRP A 26 32.69 4.96 -17.21
N LYS A 27 33.31 5.64 -16.24
CA LYS A 27 33.65 5.06 -14.94
C LYS A 27 32.77 5.54 -13.81
N THR A 28 32.48 6.84 -13.75
CA THR A 28 32.00 7.48 -12.52
C THR A 28 30.57 7.99 -12.59
N ILE A 29 29.92 8.12 -11.42
CA ILE A 29 28.64 8.83 -11.27
C ILE A 29 28.83 10.31 -11.62
N GLU A 30 29.95 10.92 -11.27
CA GLU A 30 30.23 12.33 -11.55
C GLU A 30 30.19 12.65 -13.05
N LYS A 31 30.63 11.71 -13.90
CA LYS A 31 30.52 11.84 -15.36
C LYS A 31 29.06 11.90 -15.80
N ILE A 32 28.19 11.10 -15.19
CA ILE A 32 26.75 11.07 -15.48
C ILE A 32 26.09 12.36 -15.00
N ASN A 33 26.33 12.77 -13.76
CA ASN A 33 25.73 13.98 -13.14
C ASN A 33 26.10 15.28 -13.89
N ARG A 34 27.25 15.30 -14.59
CA ARG A 34 27.69 16.46 -15.40
C ARG A 34 27.17 16.43 -16.84
N THR A 35 26.64 15.30 -17.30
CA THR A 35 26.14 15.14 -18.67
C THR A 35 24.68 15.58 -18.76
N MET A 36 24.35 16.32 -19.81
CA MET A 36 22.96 16.65 -20.15
C MET A 36 22.42 15.56 -21.07
N PHE A 37 21.39 14.87 -20.62
CA PHE A 37 20.70 13.82 -21.38
C PHE A 37 19.45 14.39 -22.07
N TYR A 38 19.10 13.80 -23.20
CA TYR A 38 17.95 14.21 -24.01
C TYR A 38 17.01 13.04 -24.27
N ALA A 39 15.80 13.34 -24.71
CA ALA A 39 14.79 12.34 -25.05
C ALA A 39 15.36 11.15 -25.82
N ARG A 40 15.02 9.94 -25.37
CA ARG A 40 15.47 8.63 -25.90
C ARG A 40 16.89 8.21 -25.53
N ASP A 41 17.64 9.01 -24.78
CA ASP A 41 18.94 8.58 -24.28
C ASP A 41 18.79 7.41 -23.29
N VAL A 42 19.78 6.54 -23.27
CA VAL A 42 19.83 5.36 -22.38
C VAL A 42 21.16 5.34 -21.65
N ILE A 43 21.14 5.12 -20.33
CA ILE A 43 22.31 5.00 -19.47
C ILE A 43 22.32 3.57 -18.91
N LEU A 44 23.31 2.78 -19.29
CA LEU A 44 23.44 1.38 -18.91
C LEU A 44 24.61 1.19 -17.93
N PHE A 45 24.30 0.80 -16.69
CA PHE A 45 25.30 0.42 -15.69
C PHE A 45 25.64 -1.07 -15.79
N HIS A 46 26.92 -1.41 -15.67
CA HIS A 46 27.35 -2.80 -15.76
C HIS A 46 26.88 -3.60 -14.55
N ALA A 47 26.22 -4.73 -14.79
CA ALA A 47 25.77 -5.65 -13.75
C ALA A 47 26.94 -6.13 -12.87
N GLY A 48 26.71 -6.18 -11.55
CA GLY A 48 27.71 -6.58 -10.55
C GLY A 48 28.73 -5.51 -10.18
N ASP A 49 28.72 -4.33 -10.83
CA ASP A 49 29.55 -3.20 -10.42
C ASP A 49 28.84 -2.36 -9.35
N SER A 50 29.62 -1.61 -8.56
CA SER A 50 29.13 -0.75 -7.47
C SER A 50 29.74 0.66 -7.53
N TRP A 51 28.97 1.66 -7.14
CA TRP A 51 29.40 3.06 -7.04
C TRP A 51 29.00 3.68 -5.70
N ASN A 52 29.79 4.66 -5.26
CA ASN A 52 29.46 5.50 -4.11
C ASN A 52 29.15 6.92 -4.59
N GLY A 53 28.13 7.54 -4.02
CA GLY A 53 27.70 8.90 -4.33
C GLY A 53 26.23 8.98 -4.73
N GLU A 54 25.73 10.21 -4.82
CA GLU A 54 24.35 10.48 -5.26
C GLU A 54 24.30 10.52 -6.79
N LEU A 55 23.52 9.62 -7.40
CA LEU A 55 23.22 9.63 -8.83
C LEU A 55 22.14 10.68 -9.11
N ALA A 56 22.56 11.84 -9.61
CA ALA A 56 21.72 12.99 -9.89
C ALA A 56 21.87 13.41 -11.37
N PRO A 57 21.34 12.61 -12.32
CA PRO A 57 21.43 12.90 -13.75
C PRO A 57 20.66 14.17 -14.11
N ARG A 58 20.94 14.73 -15.29
CA ARG A 58 20.33 15.98 -15.77
C ARG A 58 19.61 15.78 -17.10
N GLY A 59 18.50 16.47 -17.26
CA GLY A 59 17.74 16.48 -18.51
C GLY A 59 16.31 16.00 -18.31
N SER A 60 15.55 16.01 -19.38
CA SER A 60 14.20 15.44 -19.40
C SER A 60 13.95 14.85 -20.77
N GLY A 61 13.24 13.72 -20.79
CA GLY A 61 12.68 13.22 -22.02
C GLY A 61 11.51 14.07 -22.49
N THR A 62 10.75 13.51 -23.42
CA THR A 62 9.45 14.07 -23.83
C THR A 62 8.41 12.97 -23.87
N GLU A 63 7.15 13.34 -24.08
CA GLU A 63 6.06 12.38 -24.23
C GLU A 63 6.41 11.29 -25.27
N GLY A 64 6.20 10.02 -24.88
CA GLY A 64 6.54 8.83 -25.66
C GLY A 64 8.05 8.56 -25.84
N HIS A 65 8.92 9.39 -25.27
CA HIS A 65 10.36 9.36 -25.49
C HIS A 65 11.15 9.67 -24.21
N PRO A 66 11.05 8.82 -23.18
CA PRO A 66 11.74 9.04 -21.91
C PRO A 66 13.25 8.89 -22.04
N ILE A 67 13.98 9.36 -21.03
CA ILE A 67 15.36 8.96 -20.77
C ILE A 67 15.33 7.74 -19.86
N VAL A 68 16.16 6.74 -20.16
CA VAL A 68 16.15 5.46 -19.45
C VAL A 68 17.47 5.22 -18.73
N ILE A 69 17.41 4.82 -17.46
CA ILE A 69 18.50 4.17 -16.74
C ILE A 69 18.17 2.68 -16.63
N ASP A 70 19.14 1.83 -16.97
CA ASP A 70 19.01 0.38 -16.86
C ASP A 70 20.40 -0.26 -16.63
N SER A 71 20.45 -1.58 -16.67
CA SER A 71 21.65 -2.40 -16.53
C SER A 71 22.05 -3.09 -17.84
N TYR A 72 23.31 -3.49 -17.95
CA TYR A 72 23.79 -4.39 -19.01
C TYR A 72 24.79 -5.41 -18.46
N GLY A 73 25.00 -6.50 -19.19
CA GLY A 73 25.85 -7.60 -18.74
C GLY A 73 25.04 -8.69 -18.06
N LYS A 74 25.71 -9.52 -17.26
CA LYS A 74 25.09 -10.63 -16.52
C LYS A 74 25.49 -10.53 -15.05
N GLY A 75 24.59 -10.90 -14.15
CA GLY A 75 24.84 -10.92 -12.72
C GLY A 75 23.80 -10.09 -11.97
N ASN A 76 24.15 -9.72 -10.74
CA ASN A 76 23.32 -8.90 -9.86
C ASN A 76 23.14 -7.48 -10.43
N SER A 77 22.09 -6.80 -9.99
CA SER A 77 21.86 -5.40 -10.33
C SER A 77 23.07 -4.53 -9.96
N PRO A 78 23.42 -3.51 -10.77
CA PRO A 78 24.40 -2.50 -10.40
C PRO A 78 23.98 -1.78 -9.10
N VAL A 79 24.94 -1.57 -8.20
CA VAL A 79 24.68 -1.01 -6.87
C VAL A 79 25.09 0.46 -6.79
N ILE A 80 24.19 1.33 -6.32
CA ILE A 80 24.50 2.72 -5.97
C ILE A 80 24.35 2.90 -4.46
N HIS A 81 25.47 3.15 -3.79
CA HIS A 81 25.50 3.55 -2.39
C HIS A 81 25.42 5.07 -2.29
N GLY A 82 24.29 5.57 -1.81
CA GLY A 82 24.08 6.97 -1.54
C GLY A 82 25.08 7.52 -0.50
N PRO A 83 25.24 8.86 -0.44
CA PRO A 83 26.29 9.49 0.38
C PRO A 83 26.18 9.26 1.90
N GLY A 84 25.00 8.89 2.42
CA GLY A 84 24.78 8.77 3.86
C GLY A 84 24.81 10.10 4.62
N THR A 85 24.69 11.23 3.91
CA THR A 85 24.65 12.57 4.50
C THR A 85 23.22 13.07 4.62
N ASN A 86 22.95 13.96 5.58
CA ASN A 86 21.61 14.53 5.75
C ASN A 86 21.04 15.06 4.42
N ASP A 87 19.78 14.73 4.16
CA ASP A 87 19.02 15.07 2.95
C ASP A 87 19.48 14.43 1.63
N SER A 88 20.44 13.51 1.66
CA SER A 88 20.89 12.82 0.44
C SER A 88 19.92 11.75 -0.05
N ALA A 89 20.05 11.40 -1.33
CA ALA A 89 19.47 10.22 -1.94
C ALA A 89 20.54 9.32 -2.59
N ALA A 90 20.23 8.04 -2.85
CA ALA A 90 21.04 7.24 -3.76
C ALA A 90 20.80 7.68 -5.22
N VAL A 91 19.53 7.93 -5.58
CA VAL A 91 19.13 8.54 -6.86
C VAL A 91 18.28 9.78 -6.61
N LEU A 92 18.64 10.90 -7.24
CA LEU A 92 17.90 12.16 -7.18
C LEU A 92 17.47 12.62 -8.59
N LEU A 93 16.16 12.66 -8.84
CA LEU A 93 15.58 13.36 -9.99
C LEU A 93 15.02 14.69 -9.51
N LYS A 94 15.70 15.80 -9.84
CA LYS A 94 15.28 17.14 -9.42
C LYS A 94 14.80 17.98 -10.60
N ASP A 95 13.54 18.42 -10.54
CA ASP A 95 12.89 19.26 -11.57
C ASP A 95 12.84 18.60 -12.96
N GLN A 96 12.49 17.31 -13.02
CA GLN A 96 12.60 16.49 -14.25
C GLN A 96 11.33 15.74 -14.59
N SER A 97 11.08 15.52 -15.88
CA SER A 97 9.98 14.69 -16.41
C SER A 97 10.51 13.67 -17.42
N TYR A 98 9.69 12.66 -17.71
CA TYR A 98 9.95 11.62 -18.72
C TYR A 98 11.25 10.85 -18.45
N TRP A 99 11.33 10.25 -17.26
CA TRP A 99 12.42 9.37 -16.83
C TRP A 99 11.91 7.98 -16.50
N GLU A 100 12.70 6.96 -16.83
CA GLU A 100 12.49 5.58 -16.38
C GLU A 100 13.77 5.08 -15.71
N ILE A 101 13.66 4.64 -14.45
CA ILE A 101 14.77 4.14 -13.64
C ILE A 101 14.54 2.66 -13.38
N ASN A 102 15.39 1.81 -13.95
CA ASN A 102 15.19 0.36 -13.95
C ASN A 102 16.40 -0.40 -13.41
N HIS A 103 16.13 -1.55 -12.77
CA HIS A 103 17.13 -2.59 -12.43
C HIS A 103 18.37 -2.07 -11.68
N LEU A 104 18.17 -1.18 -10.69
CA LEU A 104 19.23 -0.74 -9.79
C LEU A 104 19.04 -1.32 -8.39
N GLU A 105 20.15 -1.62 -7.71
CA GLU A 105 20.20 -1.84 -6.27
C GLU A 105 20.69 -0.56 -5.60
N LEU A 106 19.98 -0.08 -4.58
CA LEU A 106 20.14 1.25 -4.02
C LEU A 106 20.16 1.19 -2.49
N THR A 107 21.23 1.69 -1.89
CA THR A 107 21.32 1.87 -0.43
C THR A 107 21.65 3.30 -0.07
N ASN A 108 21.33 3.75 1.15
CA ASN A 108 21.75 5.06 1.61
C ASN A 108 21.80 5.08 3.14
N THR A 109 22.98 4.80 3.70
CA THR A 109 23.15 4.65 5.14
C THR A 109 24.00 5.75 5.76
N SER A 110 23.54 6.35 6.85
CA SER A 110 24.34 7.20 7.74
C SER A 110 24.80 6.42 8.99
N ALA A 111 25.82 6.93 9.67
CA ALA A 111 26.24 6.39 10.97
C ALA A 111 25.13 6.59 12.02
N THR A 112 24.88 5.57 12.85
CA THR A 112 23.85 5.61 13.90
C THR A 112 23.93 6.88 14.75
N GLY A 113 22.79 7.57 14.91
CA GLY A 113 22.70 8.82 15.68
C GLY A 113 23.06 10.09 14.89
N THR A 114 23.34 9.97 13.59
CA THR A 114 23.47 11.11 12.69
C THR A 114 22.08 11.60 12.30
N ALA A 115 21.79 12.85 12.65
CA ALA A 115 20.59 13.55 12.18
C ALA A 115 20.52 13.53 10.65
N SER A 116 19.67 12.67 10.10
CA SER A 116 19.60 12.43 8.66
C SER A 116 18.19 12.09 8.21
N ALA A 117 17.77 12.73 7.11
CA ALA A 117 16.64 12.31 6.28
C ALA A 117 17.20 11.74 4.98
N LEU A 118 17.28 10.42 4.86
CA LEU A 118 17.88 9.73 3.72
C LEU A 118 16.80 9.23 2.77
N ARG A 119 17.14 9.08 1.49
CA ARG A 119 16.27 8.44 0.49
C ARG A 119 17.01 7.38 -0.30
N GLY A 120 16.31 6.33 -0.72
CA GLY A 120 16.76 5.49 -1.83
C GLY A 120 16.61 6.24 -3.15
N ILE A 121 15.36 6.45 -3.57
CA ILE A 121 15.03 7.28 -4.75
C ILE A 121 14.24 8.49 -4.30
N TYR A 122 14.72 9.68 -4.69
CA TYR A 122 14.04 10.94 -4.41
C TYR A 122 13.70 11.68 -5.70
N VAL A 123 12.41 11.93 -5.90
CA VAL A 123 11.92 12.78 -6.97
C VAL A 123 11.48 14.10 -6.36
N LEU A 124 12.21 15.17 -6.66
CA LEU A 124 12.08 16.45 -5.99
C LEU A 124 11.73 17.57 -6.98
N GLY A 125 10.73 18.37 -6.61
CA GLY A 125 10.39 19.60 -7.31
C GLY A 125 10.78 20.83 -6.51
N SER A 126 11.26 21.86 -7.20
CA SER A 126 11.58 23.16 -6.61
C SER A 126 10.33 24.03 -6.38
N SER A 127 9.19 23.66 -6.96
CA SER A 127 7.93 24.43 -6.90
C SER A 127 6.74 23.51 -6.62
N SER A 128 5.96 23.81 -5.59
CA SER A 128 4.71 23.08 -5.32
C SER A 128 3.57 23.39 -6.30
N LYS A 129 3.80 24.28 -7.28
CA LYS A 129 2.81 24.69 -8.29
C LYS A 129 3.02 24.02 -9.63
N ASP A 130 4.20 23.46 -9.86
CA ASP A 130 4.55 22.87 -11.14
C ASP A 130 3.97 21.46 -11.22
N LEU A 131 3.73 20.98 -12.45
CA LEU A 131 3.23 19.65 -12.74
C LEU A 131 4.26 18.91 -13.59
N TRP A 132 4.81 17.84 -13.05
CA TRP A 132 5.75 16.95 -13.73
C TRP A 132 5.01 15.78 -14.37
N HIS A 133 5.67 15.11 -15.31
CA HIS A 133 5.04 14.12 -16.16
C HIS A 133 5.94 12.89 -16.30
N HIS A 134 5.35 11.70 -16.32
CA HIS A 134 6.00 10.43 -16.66
C HIS A 134 7.31 10.19 -15.89
N ILE A 135 7.20 9.62 -14.69
CA ILE A 135 8.37 9.11 -13.97
C ILE A 135 8.06 7.68 -13.53
N TYR A 136 8.80 6.75 -14.10
CA TYR A 136 8.65 5.32 -13.84
C TYR A 136 9.87 4.79 -13.11
N ILE A 137 9.63 3.99 -12.08
CA ILE A 137 10.65 3.28 -11.32
C ILE A 137 10.27 1.81 -11.36
N ARG A 138 11.16 0.97 -11.90
CA ARG A 138 10.85 -0.45 -12.10
C ARG A 138 11.96 -1.38 -11.66
N ASN A 139 11.57 -2.49 -11.04
CA ASN A 139 12.49 -3.59 -10.73
C ASN A 139 13.75 -3.12 -9.97
N CYS A 140 13.61 -2.09 -9.14
CA CYS A 140 14.69 -1.59 -8.28
C CYS A 140 14.62 -2.27 -6.93
N TYR A 141 15.79 -2.58 -6.36
CA TYR A 141 15.92 -3.02 -4.97
C TYR A 141 16.44 -1.86 -4.14
N VAL A 142 15.57 -1.27 -3.31
CA VAL A 142 15.91 -0.15 -2.43
C VAL A 142 15.97 -0.68 -1.00
N HIS A 143 17.14 -0.69 -0.40
CA HIS A 143 17.28 -1.23 0.95
C HIS A 143 18.35 -0.55 1.79
N ASP A 144 18.26 -0.76 3.09
CA ASP A 144 19.19 -0.18 4.07
C ASP A 144 19.28 1.34 3.90
N VAL A 145 18.15 2.00 4.15
CA VAL A 145 18.03 3.47 4.16
C VAL A 145 17.64 3.93 5.55
N ASN A 146 18.61 4.37 6.36
CA ASN A 146 18.40 4.61 7.80
C ASN A 146 18.32 6.10 8.17
N SER A 147 17.13 6.68 8.03
CA SER A 147 16.82 8.03 8.50
C SER A 147 16.53 8.07 10.02
N GLU A 148 16.53 9.27 10.60
CA GLU A 148 16.14 9.42 12.00
C GLU A 148 14.63 9.22 12.23
N GLY A 149 14.30 8.46 13.28
CA GLY A 149 12.94 8.24 13.74
C GLY A 149 12.33 9.43 14.50
N TYR A 150 11.04 9.32 14.83
CA TYR A 150 10.26 10.39 15.46
C TYR A 150 10.91 10.97 16.73
N GLY A 151 10.74 12.28 16.92
CA GLY A 151 11.24 13.00 18.10
C GLY A 151 12.72 13.38 18.04
N LYS A 152 13.44 12.99 16.98
CA LYS A 152 14.85 13.34 16.76
C LYS A 152 15.03 14.39 15.67
N SER A 153 16.16 15.10 15.72
CA SER A 153 16.56 16.02 14.65
C SER A 153 16.81 15.25 13.36
N GLY A 154 16.23 15.70 12.24
CA GLY A 154 16.30 14.99 10.95
C GLY A 154 15.11 14.07 10.67
N TYR A 155 14.21 13.83 11.65
CA TYR A 155 12.97 13.11 11.38
C TYR A 155 12.17 13.80 10.28
N SER A 156 11.80 13.02 9.26
CA SER A 156 10.97 13.50 8.17
C SER A 156 10.18 12.35 7.58
N LYS A 157 8.86 12.50 7.53
CA LYS A 157 8.01 11.63 6.70
C LYS A 157 8.32 11.81 5.20
N MET A 158 9.21 12.70 4.77
CA MET A 158 9.68 12.75 3.37
C MET A 158 10.98 11.97 3.17
N SER A 159 11.26 10.93 3.96
CA SER A 159 12.48 10.12 3.92
C SER A 159 12.15 8.63 3.87
N GLY A 160 13.09 7.78 3.42
CA GLY A 160 12.93 6.33 3.33
C GLY A 160 13.18 5.77 1.93
N GLY A 161 12.38 4.79 1.51
CA GLY A 161 12.61 4.04 0.27
C GLY A 161 12.48 4.92 -0.99
N ILE A 162 11.26 5.05 -1.50
CA ILE A 162 10.95 5.75 -2.76
C ILE A 162 10.00 6.91 -2.48
N ILE A 163 10.48 8.14 -2.67
CA ILE A 163 9.81 9.35 -2.24
C ILE A 163 9.58 10.31 -3.42
N PHE A 164 8.33 10.70 -3.64
CA PHE A 164 7.94 11.74 -4.61
C PHE A 164 7.48 13.00 -3.89
N ALA A 165 8.26 14.08 -3.99
CA ALA A 165 7.96 15.42 -3.48
C ALA A 165 7.58 16.38 -4.63
N ILE A 166 6.65 15.95 -5.48
CA ILE A 166 6.18 16.67 -6.67
C ILE A 166 4.70 16.45 -6.91
N ASN A 167 4.07 17.36 -7.65
CA ASN A 167 2.81 17.04 -8.33
C ASN A 167 3.12 16.34 -9.64
N ILE A 168 2.47 15.23 -9.95
CA ILE A 168 2.79 14.47 -11.16
C ILE A 168 1.55 13.92 -11.87
N GLN A 169 1.59 13.95 -13.20
CA GLN A 169 0.70 13.17 -14.05
C GLN A 169 1.45 11.98 -14.64
N GLY A 170 1.04 10.78 -14.28
CA GLY A 170 1.64 9.53 -14.77
C GLY A 170 2.93 9.17 -14.02
N ALA A 171 2.78 8.58 -12.84
CA ALA A 171 3.87 7.96 -12.11
C ALA A 171 3.62 6.45 -11.98
N LEU A 172 4.68 5.65 -12.04
CA LEU A 172 4.59 4.21 -11.88
C LEU A 172 5.75 3.73 -11.00
N ILE A 173 5.43 3.01 -9.94
CA ILE A 173 6.39 2.26 -9.14
C ILE A 173 6.00 0.79 -9.24
N GLU A 174 6.80 0.00 -9.94
CA GLU A 174 6.44 -1.35 -10.34
C GLU A 174 7.56 -2.37 -10.09
N GLY A 175 7.23 -3.53 -9.52
CA GLY A 175 8.20 -4.63 -9.41
C GLY A 175 9.37 -4.33 -8.46
N CYS A 176 9.28 -3.27 -7.65
CA CYS A 176 10.36 -2.87 -6.76
C CYS A 176 10.30 -3.66 -5.45
N HIS A 177 11.47 -3.86 -4.85
CA HIS A 177 11.60 -4.38 -3.50
C HIS A 177 12.15 -3.26 -2.62
N VAL A 178 11.40 -2.84 -1.62
CA VAL A 178 11.79 -1.80 -0.65
C VAL A 178 11.91 -2.46 0.72
N ALA A 179 13.11 -2.49 1.31
CA ALA A 179 13.35 -3.25 2.54
C ALA A 179 14.25 -2.52 3.53
N ASN A 180 13.97 -2.62 4.83
CA ASN A 180 14.83 -2.06 5.89
C ASN A 180 15.03 -0.54 5.73
N VAL A 181 13.92 0.21 5.71
CA VAL A 181 13.94 1.66 5.47
C VAL A 181 13.26 2.46 6.57
N ASP A 182 13.85 3.62 6.85
CA ASP A 182 13.31 4.65 7.73
C ASP A 182 13.18 5.97 6.93
N VAL A 183 12.10 6.75 7.01
CA VAL A 183 10.88 6.50 7.79
C VAL A 183 9.82 5.74 7.00
N GLU A 184 9.73 5.96 5.69
CA GLU A 184 8.59 5.51 4.86
C GLU A 184 9.05 4.51 3.80
N GLY A 185 8.18 3.59 3.40
CA GLY A 185 8.47 2.65 2.31
C GLY A 185 8.38 3.34 0.95
N ILE A 186 7.16 3.57 0.49
CA ILE A 186 6.86 4.25 -0.77
C ILE A 186 5.85 5.35 -0.52
N ARG A 187 6.13 6.57 -0.96
CA ARG A 187 5.16 7.67 -0.82
C ARG A 187 5.28 8.73 -1.89
N ASN A 188 4.16 9.42 -2.12
CA ASN A 188 4.18 10.75 -2.67
C ASN A 188 3.66 11.79 -1.66
N SER A 189 3.92 13.07 -1.94
CA SER A 189 3.37 14.20 -1.21
C SER A 189 3.01 15.29 -2.21
N SER A 190 1.71 15.49 -2.45
CA SER A 190 1.24 16.45 -3.43
C SER A 190 -0.10 17.06 -3.01
N PRO A 191 -0.22 18.40 -2.95
CA PRO A 191 -1.51 19.05 -2.83
C PRO A 191 -2.30 18.93 -4.16
N LEU A 192 -3.20 17.95 -4.21
CA LEU A 192 -4.40 17.83 -5.06
C LEU A 192 -4.25 17.66 -6.58
N THR A 193 -3.10 17.94 -7.21
CA THR A 193 -2.97 17.89 -8.69
C THR A 193 -2.31 16.63 -9.23
N THR A 194 -1.95 15.68 -8.37
CA THR A 194 -1.40 14.39 -8.81
C THR A 194 -2.49 13.52 -9.44
N SER A 195 -2.17 12.88 -10.56
CA SER A 195 -3.08 11.94 -11.22
C SER A 195 -2.34 10.80 -11.92
N ASN A 196 -3.02 9.67 -12.10
CA ASN A 196 -2.43 8.45 -12.68
C ASN A 196 -1.14 8.02 -11.96
N PHE A 197 -1.11 8.07 -10.62
CA PHE A 197 -0.02 7.54 -9.80
C PHE A 197 -0.33 6.08 -9.46
N VAL A 198 0.48 5.16 -9.97
CA VAL A 198 0.27 3.72 -9.84
C VAL A 198 1.41 3.09 -9.06
N ILE A 199 1.08 2.38 -7.97
CA ILE A 199 2.03 1.61 -7.17
C ILE A 199 1.61 0.15 -7.24
N ARG A 200 2.39 -0.71 -7.93
CA ARG A 200 2.00 -2.10 -8.14
C ARG A 200 3.10 -3.14 -8.15
N HIS A 201 2.78 -4.39 -7.82
CA HIS A 201 3.74 -5.51 -7.84
C HIS A 201 5.01 -5.24 -7.03
N ASN A 202 4.92 -4.44 -5.97
CA ASN A 202 6.05 -4.16 -5.09
C ASN A 202 6.02 -5.06 -3.86
N VAL A 203 7.20 -5.37 -3.33
CA VAL A 203 7.38 -5.92 -1.98
C VAL A 203 7.94 -4.80 -1.10
N VAL A 204 7.24 -4.47 -0.02
CA VAL A 204 7.64 -3.42 0.92
C VAL A 204 7.72 -4.03 2.31
N GLU A 205 8.91 -4.09 2.90
CA GLU A 205 9.13 -4.77 4.17
C GLU A 205 10.04 -4.04 5.16
N ASN A 206 9.86 -4.34 6.44
CA ASN A 206 10.69 -3.83 7.54
C ASN A 206 10.81 -2.29 7.49
N VAL A 207 9.66 -1.64 7.56
CA VAL A 207 9.56 -0.18 7.45
C VAL A 207 9.27 0.42 8.82
N TYR A 208 10.08 1.38 9.24
CA TYR A 208 9.92 2.03 10.55
C TYR A 208 8.54 2.68 10.73
N GLY A 209 8.09 3.40 9.71
CA GLY A 209 6.82 4.12 9.66
C GLY A 209 5.83 3.53 8.68
N ASP A 210 5.29 4.38 7.80
CA ASP A 210 4.25 4.01 6.83
C ASP A 210 4.80 3.13 5.70
N GLY A 211 4.04 2.10 5.30
CA GLY A 211 4.44 1.21 4.21
C GLY A 211 4.29 1.87 2.83
N ILE A 212 3.05 2.12 2.41
CA ILE A 212 2.71 2.78 1.14
C ILE A 212 1.71 3.92 1.39
N VAL A 213 2.04 5.12 0.92
CA VAL A 213 1.20 6.32 1.04
C VAL A 213 0.88 6.91 -0.32
N LEU A 214 -0.41 7.12 -0.59
CA LEU A 214 -0.88 7.82 -1.78
C LEU A 214 -1.61 9.12 -1.40
N HIS A 215 -0.92 10.24 -1.56
CA HIS A 215 -1.36 11.58 -1.17
C HIS A 215 -1.88 12.35 -2.38
N GLY A 216 -3.07 12.95 -2.26
CA GLY A 216 -3.56 14.02 -3.14
C GLY A 216 -3.70 13.58 -4.59
N SER A 217 -4.03 12.31 -4.78
CA SER A 217 -3.98 11.63 -6.07
C SER A 217 -5.37 11.33 -6.61
N SER A 218 -5.51 11.35 -7.93
CA SER A 218 -6.79 11.15 -8.61
C SER A 218 -6.61 10.53 -10.00
N GLY A 219 -7.68 10.52 -10.82
CA GLY A 219 -7.58 10.26 -12.26
C GLY A 219 -6.98 8.89 -12.60
N GLY A 220 -7.40 7.83 -11.92
CA GLY A 220 -6.93 6.46 -12.17
C GLY A 220 -5.76 5.99 -11.30
N SER A 221 -5.35 6.81 -10.32
CA SER A 221 -4.34 6.46 -9.32
C SER A 221 -4.79 5.25 -8.49
N ARG A 222 -3.83 4.38 -8.15
CA ARG A 222 -4.11 3.08 -7.51
C ARG A 222 -2.92 2.49 -6.78
N ILE A 223 -3.21 1.68 -5.77
CA ILE A 223 -2.27 0.80 -5.09
C ILE A 223 -2.76 -0.62 -5.32
N GLU A 224 -2.07 -1.41 -6.14
CA GLU A 224 -2.55 -2.75 -6.48
C GLU A 224 -1.46 -3.83 -6.55
N TYR A 225 -1.79 -5.06 -6.17
CA TYR A 225 -0.86 -6.19 -6.28
C TYR A 225 0.45 -6.02 -5.50
N ASN A 226 0.45 -5.30 -4.38
CA ASN A 226 1.62 -5.14 -3.52
C ASN A 226 1.57 -6.10 -2.34
N VAL A 227 2.75 -6.53 -1.88
CA VAL A 227 2.92 -7.19 -0.58
C VAL A 227 3.59 -6.19 0.36
N VAL A 228 2.93 -5.85 1.46
CA VAL A 228 3.47 -4.98 2.51
C VAL A 228 3.54 -5.77 3.80
N HIS A 229 4.72 -5.91 4.41
CA HIS A 229 4.79 -6.63 5.68
C HIS A 229 5.82 -6.09 6.65
N SER A 230 5.57 -6.28 7.94
CA SER A 230 6.49 -5.77 8.97
C SER A 230 6.73 -4.26 8.83
N ALA A 231 5.74 -3.52 8.33
CA ALA A 231 5.71 -2.06 8.36
C ALA A 231 5.21 -1.56 9.72
N CYS A 232 5.21 -0.24 9.91
CA CYS A 232 4.72 0.42 11.12
C CYS A 232 5.43 -0.11 12.37
N MET A 233 6.75 -0.22 12.33
CA MET A 233 7.53 -0.86 13.40
C MET A 233 7.61 -0.03 14.70
N SER A 234 7.25 1.25 14.63
CA SER A 234 7.37 2.19 15.75
C SER A 234 6.01 2.58 16.35
N ASP A 235 5.94 2.64 17.68
CA ASP A 235 4.82 3.28 18.40
C ASP A 235 5.10 4.77 18.71
N ALA A 236 6.24 5.32 18.27
CA ALA A 236 6.65 6.69 18.60
C ALA A 236 5.82 7.76 17.88
N ALA A 237 5.26 7.44 16.71
CA ALA A 237 4.34 8.30 15.97
C ALA A 237 3.30 7.45 15.26
N ASN A 238 2.32 8.14 14.71
CA ASN A 238 1.20 7.59 13.97
C ASN A 238 1.61 7.13 12.56
N TYR A 239 1.35 5.86 12.26
CA TYR A 239 1.63 5.21 10.98
C TYR A 239 0.53 4.22 10.60
N ALA A 240 0.29 4.02 9.31
CA ALA A 240 -0.57 2.98 8.75
C ALA A 240 0.16 2.26 7.60
N ALA A 241 -0.23 1.02 7.32
CA ALA A 241 0.54 0.20 6.38
C ALA A 241 0.33 0.63 4.92
N VAL A 242 -0.92 0.78 4.49
CA VAL A 242 -1.29 1.18 3.12
C VAL A 242 -2.43 2.18 3.16
N TRP A 243 -2.19 3.43 2.78
CA TRP A 243 -3.19 4.48 3.01
C TRP A 243 -3.18 5.63 2.03
N THR A 244 -4.28 6.38 2.08
CA THR A 244 -4.56 7.52 1.22
C THR A 244 -4.85 8.77 2.02
N TYR A 245 -4.39 9.93 1.55
CA TYR A 245 -4.65 11.23 2.16
C TYR A 245 -5.04 12.26 1.10
N ALA A 246 -6.15 12.97 1.28
CA ALA A 246 -6.67 13.96 0.34
C ALA A 246 -6.83 13.45 -1.12
N SER A 247 -6.94 12.13 -1.28
CA SER A 247 -7.06 11.44 -2.57
C SER A 247 -8.52 11.32 -3.01
N ARG A 248 -8.74 11.16 -4.31
CA ARG A 248 -10.10 11.09 -4.88
C ARG A 248 -10.25 9.98 -5.90
N HIS A 249 -11.26 9.15 -5.71
CA HIS A 249 -11.61 8.04 -6.60
C HIS A 249 -10.40 7.14 -6.91
N THR A 250 -9.58 6.87 -5.90
CA THR A 250 -8.45 5.94 -6.02
C THR A 250 -8.88 4.51 -5.72
N LEU A 251 -8.10 3.56 -6.22
CA LEU A 251 -8.39 2.14 -6.10
C LEU A 251 -7.26 1.43 -5.36
N ILE A 252 -7.59 0.79 -4.24
CA ILE A 252 -6.67 0.00 -3.42
C ILE A 252 -7.14 -1.44 -3.51
N GLN A 253 -6.44 -2.27 -4.29
CA GLN A 253 -6.92 -3.63 -4.57
C GLN A 253 -5.85 -4.71 -4.72
N PHE A 254 -6.21 -5.95 -4.40
CA PHE A 254 -5.31 -7.10 -4.54
C PHE A 254 -3.98 -6.94 -3.80
N ASN A 255 -3.95 -6.19 -2.70
CA ASN A 255 -2.77 -6.07 -1.86
C ASN A 255 -2.82 -7.13 -0.75
N GLU A 256 -1.65 -7.62 -0.36
CA GLU A 256 -1.45 -8.42 0.84
C GLU A 256 -0.73 -7.56 1.89
N VAL A 257 -1.28 -7.50 3.11
CA VAL A 257 -0.64 -6.76 4.21
C VAL A 257 -0.59 -7.58 5.49
N TYR A 258 0.62 -7.80 6.04
CA TYR A 258 0.75 -8.66 7.22
C TYR A 258 1.88 -8.30 8.17
N GLY A 259 1.76 -8.79 9.41
CA GLY A 259 2.85 -8.73 10.38
C GLY A 259 3.29 -7.32 10.75
N THR A 260 2.44 -6.29 10.62
CA THR A 260 2.74 -4.99 11.24
C THR A 260 2.90 -5.18 12.74
N THR A 261 3.84 -4.45 13.36
CA THR A 261 4.21 -4.70 14.76
C THR A 261 3.77 -3.59 15.72
N ALA A 262 3.55 -2.38 15.23
CA ALA A 262 3.17 -1.20 16.01
C ALA A 262 2.25 -0.28 15.18
N GLY A 263 2.56 1.02 15.07
CA GLY A 263 1.75 2.00 14.31
C GLY A 263 1.31 3.24 15.09
N GLY A 264 1.86 3.42 16.29
CA GLY A 264 1.70 4.66 17.03
C GLY A 264 0.59 4.63 18.08
N PRO A 265 0.43 5.76 18.80
CA PRO A 265 -0.56 5.87 19.86
C PRO A 265 -2.00 5.83 19.33
N ASN A 266 -2.25 6.32 18.11
CA ASN A 266 -3.61 6.49 17.58
C ASN A 266 -3.89 5.76 16.26
N ASP A 267 -2.90 5.12 15.63
CA ASP A 267 -3.08 4.51 14.31
C ASP A 267 -2.63 3.04 14.34
N GLY A 268 -2.00 2.60 13.24
CA GLY A 268 -1.45 1.28 12.99
C GLY A 268 -2.31 0.37 12.15
N GLU A 269 -3.50 0.83 11.77
CA GLU A 269 -4.38 0.09 10.90
C GLU A 269 -3.69 -0.31 9.58
N VAL A 270 -4.12 -1.45 9.05
CA VAL A 270 -3.64 -2.00 7.78
C VAL A 270 -3.93 -1.02 6.64
N PHE A 271 -5.20 -0.62 6.54
CA PHE A 271 -5.68 0.34 5.57
C PHE A 271 -6.17 1.60 6.27
N ASP A 272 -5.95 2.75 5.64
CA ASP A 272 -6.47 4.04 6.11
C ASP A 272 -6.95 4.91 4.94
N ALA A 273 -8.19 5.38 5.07
CA ALA A 273 -8.70 6.52 4.30
C ALA A 273 -8.63 7.75 5.21
N ASP A 274 -7.55 8.49 5.07
CA ASP A 274 -7.24 9.64 5.91
C ASP A 274 -8.05 10.88 5.45
N ILE A 275 -7.82 12.00 6.13
CA ILE A 275 -8.45 13.30 5.96
C ILE A 275 -8.54 13.68 4.47
N ASP A 276 -9.72 14.18 4.10
CA ASP A 276 -10.11 14.70 2.80
C ASP A 276 -10.09 13.67 1.65
N THR A 277 -10.00 12.38 1.99
CA THR A 277 -10.19 11.30 1.03
C THR A 277 -11.67 11.17 0.63
N ASP A 278 -11.94 11.10 -0.67
CA ASP A 278 -13.31 11.13 -1.21
C ASP A 278 -13.51 10.14 -2.37
N GLY A 279 -14.33 9.12 -2.13
CA GLY A 279 -14.72 8.16 -3.16
C GLY A 279 -13.72 7.03 -3.42
N ASP A 280 -12.75 6.83 -2.53
CA ASP A 280 -11.75 5.76 -2.65
C ASP A 280 -12.35 4.38 -2.36
N VAL A 281 -11.83 3.36 -3.05
CA VAL A 281 -12.34 1.99 -2.98
C VAL A 281 -11.23 1.04 -2.53
N PHE A 282 -11.47 0.33 -1.43
CA PHE A 282 -10.63 -0.72 -0.89
C PHE A 282 -11.29 -2.07 -1.18
N GLN A 283 -10.76 -2.84 -2.14
CA GLN A 283 -11.36 -4.10 -2.55
C GLN A 283 -10.39 -5.24 -2.82
N TYR A 284 -10.80 -6.48 -2.58
CA TYR A 284 -10.01 -7.67 -2.91
C TYR A 284 -8.63 -7.72 -2.23
N ASN A 285 -8.48 -7.02 -1.10
CA ASN A 285 -7.24 -7.04 -0.32
C ASN A 285 -7.30 -8.17 0.71
N TYR A 286 -6.13 -8.72 1.02
CA TYR A 286 -5.95 -9.69 2.08
C TYR A 286 -5.05 -9.12 3.16
N SER A 287 -5.50 -9.13 4.41
CA SER A 287 -4.70 -8.73 5.55
C SER A 287 -4.68 -9.82 6.59
N HIS A 288 -3.53 -10.02 7.23
CA HIS A 288 -3.47 -10.97 8.31
C HIS A 288 -2.36 -10.75 9.32
N ASP A 289 -2.60 -11.23 10.54
CA ASP A 289 -1.62 -11.27 11.62
C ASP A 289 -0.95 -9.89 11.84
N ASN A 290 -1.73 -8.82 11.73
CA ASN A 290 -1.28 -7.46 12.01
C ASN A 290 -1.50 -7.11 13.49
N ALA A 291 -0.56 -6.35 14.08
CA ALA A 291 -0.66 -5.93 15.47
C ALA A 291 -1.89 -5.04 15.73
N ARG A 292 -2.41 -4.37 14.70
CA ARG A 292 -3.47 -3.36 14.78
C ARG A 292 -4.57 -3.65 13.75
N GLY A 293 -5.62 -2.83 13.77
CA GLY A 293 -6.86 -3.07 13.06
C GLY A 293 -6.75 -3.12 11.54
N PHE A 294 -7.85 -3.47 10.90
CA PHE A 294 -7.96 -3.57 9.45
C PHE A 294 -8.12 -2.19 8.79
N MET A 295 -9.03 -1.34 9.29
CA MET A 295 -9.39 -0.10 8.59
C MET A 295 -9.53 1.09 9.53
N LEU A 296 -8.84 2.19 9.18
CA LEU A 296 -9.02 3.53 9.71
C LEU A 296 -9.79 4.41 8.72
N LEU A 297 -10.76 5.16 9.23
CA LEU A 297 -11.54 6.17 8.52
C LEU A 297 -11.49 7.49 9.31
N MET A 298 -10.72 8.45 8.81
CA MET A 298 -10.53 9.73 9.48
C MET A 298 -11.69 10.70 9.25
N ALA A 299 -11.79 11.74 10.10
CA ALA A 299 -12.97 12.61 10.27
C ALA A 299 -13.63 13.18 9.00
N SER A 300 -12.87 13.49 7.94
CA SER A 300 -13.41 14.04 6.69
C SER A 300 -13.42 13.05 5.52
N ALA A 301 -13.01 11.80 5.74
CA ALA A 301 -13.09 10.74 4.74
C ALA A 301 -14.57 10.41 4.46
N LYS A 302 -14.94 10.38 3.17
CA LYS A 302 -16.33 10.22 2.74
C LYS A 302 -16.45 9.44 1.44
N ASN A 303 -17.62 8.88 1.19
CA ASN A 303 -17.93 8.05 0.01
C ASN A 303 -16.98 6.86 -0.15
N ILE A 304 -16.37 6.39 0.95
CA ILE A 304 -15.40 5.30 0.93
C ILE A 304 -16.14 3.97 0.80
N ILE A 305 -15.66 3.12 -0.10
CA ILE A 305 -16.19 1.76 -0.27
C ILE A 305 -15.13 0.77 0.20
N VAL A 306 -15.50 -0.11 1.12
CA VAL A 306 -14.66 -1.21 1.60
C VAL A 306 -15.39 -2.51 1.30
N ARG A 307 -14.91 -3.29 0.32
CA ARG A 307 -15.65 -4.49 -0.12
C ARG A 307 -14.81 -5.67 -0.56
N TYR A 308 -15.35 -6.88 -0.41
CA TYR A 308 -14.67 -8.10 -0.88
C TYR A 308 -13.23 -8.22 -0.38
N ASN A 309 -12.93 -7.72 0.82
CA ASN A 309 -11.65 -7.93 1.47
C ASN A 309 -11.74 -9.14 2.42
N ILE A 310 -10.59 -9.77 2.66
CA ILE A 310 -10.43 -10.82 3.66
C ILE A 310 -9.43 -10.33 4.70
N SER A 311 -9.81 -10.38 5.96
CA SER A 311 -8.94 -10.05 7.09
C SER A 311 -8.92 -11.22 8.08
N GLN A 312 -7.72 -11.66 8.45
CA GLN A 312 -7.47 -12.84 9.28
C GLN A 312 -6.54 -12.49 10.45
N ASN A 313 -7.05 -12.54 11.68
CA ASN A 313 -6.29 -12.25 12.90
C ASN A 313 -5.60 -10.87 12.85
N ASP A 314 -6.30 -9.85 12.40
CA ASP A 314 -5.79 -8.49 12.60
C ASP A 314 -6.06 -8.04 14.04
N ALA A 315 -5.56 -6.86 14.41
CA ALA A 315 -5.70 -6.31 15.76
C ALA A 315 -5.18 -7.25 16.87
N MET A 316 -4.00 -7.85 16.71
CA MET A 316 -3.46 -8.80 17.70
C MET A 316 -2.83 -8.17 18.96
N SER A 317 -2.48 -6.89 18.97
CA SER A 317 -1.71 -6.26 20.06
C SER A 317 -2.58 -5.43 21.02
N ALA A 318 -2.42 -5.71 22.32
CA ALA A 318 -3.10 -5.02 23.44
C ALA A 318 -2.53 -3.63 23.77
N ALA A 319 -1.38 -3.26 23.19
CA ALA A 319 -0.58 -2.14 23.67
C ALA A 319 -1.15 -0.73 23.36
N ARG A 320 -2.40 -0.61 22.88
CA ARG A 320 -2.99 0.67 22.48
C ARG A 320 -3.86 1.28 23.58
N GLN A 321 -3.81 2.60 23.74
CA GLN A 321 -4.89 3.35 24.42
C GLN A 321 -6.21 3.14 23.67
N GLY A 322 -7.17 2.43 24.27
CA GLY A 322 -8.46 2.08 23.67
C GLY A 322 -8.63 0.62 23.23
N GLY A 323 -7.58 -0.21 23.31
CA GLY A 323 -7.64 -1.66 23.08
C GLY A 323 -7.57 -2.10 21.61
N HIS A 324 -7.75 -3.42 21.39
CA HIS A 324 -7.75 -4.09 20.09
C HIS A 324 -9.03 -3.72 19.34
N ARG A 325 -8.92 -3.07 18.18
CA ARG A 325 -10.08 -2.88 17.33
C ARG A 325 -9.81 -3.11 15.86
N LEU A 326 -10.78 -3.69 15.19
CA LEU A 326 -10.68 -4.00 13.76
C LEU A 326 -10.97 -2.78 12.89
N PHE A 327 -11.94 -1.97 13.29
CA PHE A 327 -12.32 -0.73 12.61
C PHE A 327 -12.18 0.45 13.54
N TYR A 328 -11.51 1.49 13.05
CA TYR A 328 -11.54 2.81 13.65
C TYR A 328 -12.19 3.79 12.70
N GLN A 329 -13.29 4.40 13.13
CA GLN A 329 -13.87 5.55 12.47
C GLN A 329 -13.90 6.71 13.46
N ASP A 330 -13.21 7.81 13.12
CA ASP A 330 -13.22 9.00 13.96
C ASP A 330 -14.68 9.47 14.16
N GLY A 331 -15.08 9.73 15.40
CA GLY A 331 -16.45 10.14 15.75
C GLY A 331 -16.89 11.47 15.13
N LYS A 332 -15.98 12.21 14.48
CA LYS A 332 -16.26 13.39 13.65
C LYS A 332 -16.64 13.07 12.21
N VAL A 333 -16.58 11.80 11.78
CA VAL A 333 -17.06 11.38 10.44
C VAL A 333 -18.56 11.67 10.34
N GLY A 334 -18.87 12.83 9.78
CA GLY A 334 -20.23 13.32 9.57
C GLY A 334 -20.90 12.76 8.31
N SER A 335 -20.33 11.73 7.67
CA SER A 335 -20.80 11.27 6.37
C SER A 335 -21.38 9.87 6.44
N ILE A 336 -22.70 9.79 6.23
CA ILE A 336 -23.51 8.58 6.00
C ILE A 336 -23.14 7.79 4.72
N SER A 337 -22.03 8.11 4.06
CA SER A 337 -21.70 7.57 2.74
C SER A 337 -20.55 6.57 2.70
N ASN A 338 -19.85 6.33 3.81
CA ASN A 338 -18.85 5.25 3.87
C ASN A 338 -19.59 3.92 4.03
N ARG A 339 -19.34 2.96 3.13
CA ARG A 339 -20.05 1.68 3.04
C ARG A 339 -19.04 0.54 3.12
N ILE A 340 -19.26 -0.38 4.06
CA ILE A 340 -18.44 -1.56 4.26
C ILE A 340 -19.31 -2.77 3.93
N TYR A 341 -19.04 -3.49 2.85
CA TYR A 341 -19.90 -4.61 2.46
C TYR A 341 -19.20 -5.78 1.80
N ASN A 342 -19.77 -6.97 1.90
CA ASN A 342 -19.23 -8.17 1.27
C ASN A 342 -17.79 -8.50 1.67
N ASN A 343 -17.37 -8.18 2.89
CA ASN A 343 -16.06 -8.55 3.41
C ASN A 343 -16.15 -9.76 4.33
N THR A 344 -15.02 -10.45 4.52
CA THR A 344 -14.89 -11.59 5.43
C THR A 344 -13.81 -11.31 6.46
N PHE A 345 -14.19 -11.32 7.74
CA PHE A 345 -13.28 -11.09 8.86
C PHE A 345 -13.28 -12.31 9.77
N TYR A 346 -12.09 -12.84 10.02
CA TYR A 346 -11.86 -13.94 10.95
C TYR A 346 -10.93 -13.49 12.06
N GLU A 347 -11.44 -13.50 13.28
CA GLU A 347 -10.74 -13.03 14.46
C GLU A 347 -10.48 -14.16 15.44
N GLY A 348 -9.26 -14.71 15.38
CA GLY A 348 -8.79 -15.76 16.28
C GLY A 348 -8.48 -15.27 17.70
N SER A 349 -8.29 -13.96 17.89
CA SER A 349 -7.88 -13.35 19.16
C SER A 349 -8.96 -13.42 20.24
N LEU A 350 -8.55 -13.60 21.50
CA LEU A 350 -9.43 -13.77 22.66
C LEU A 350 -10.13 -12.49 23.13
N ASP A 351 -9.73 -11.29 22.67
CA ASP A 351 -10.19 -10.00 23.21
C ASP A 351 -10.41 -8.93 22.11
N THR A 352 -11.27 -9.22 21.13
CA THR A 352 -11.51 -8.32 19.99
C THR A 352 -12.65 -7.33 20.26
N VAL A 353 -12.43 -6.04 19.95
CA VAL A 353 -13.50 -5.07 19.67
C VAL A 353 -13.62 -4.91 18.16
N PHE A 354 -14.82 -4.89 17.59
CA PHE A 354 -14.93 -4.72 16.14
C PHE A 354 -14.85 -3.25 15.74
N PHE A 355 -15.57 -2.38 16.46
CA PHE A 355 -15.67 -0.98 16.08
C PHE A 355 -15.22 -0.03 17.19
N GLN A 356 -14.55 1.04 16.79
CA GLN A 356 -14.62 2.32 17.47
C GLN A 356 -15.26 3.28 16.47
N SER A 357 -16.57 3.46 16.60
CA SER A 357 -17.33 4.34 15.72
C SER A 357 -18.58 4.84 16.44
N LYS A 358 -19.15 5.92 15.90
CA LYS A 358 -20.49 6.40 16.26
C LYS A 358 -21.57 5.82 15.35
N ASN A 359 -21.28 5.69 14.06
CA ASN A 359 -22.22 5.24 13.02
C ASN A 359 -21.51 4.25 12.10
N VAL A 360 -22.20 3.19 11.71
CA VAL A 360 -21.63 2.12 10.87
C VAL A 360 -22.65 1.74 9.80
N PHE A 361 -22.22 1.63 8.53
CA PHE A 361 -23.04 1.12 7.42
C PHE A 361 -22.35 -0.14 6.89
N PHE A 362 -22.88 -1.29 7.31
CA PHE A 362 -22.20 -2.56 7.23
C PHE A 362 -23.18 -3.60 6.70
N ASP A 363 -22.99 -4.04 5.46
CA ASP A 363 -23.96 -4.87 4.75
C ASP A 363 -23.30 -6.12 4.15
N ASN A 364 -23.97 -7.28 4.14
CA ASN A 364 -23.42 -8.50 3.51
C ASN A 364 -22.04 -8.95 4.02
N ASN A 365 -21.59 -8.55 5.22
CA ASN A 365 -20.28 -8.97 5.71
C ASN A 365 -20.37 -10.22 6.58
N ILE A 366 -19.27 -10.96 6.69
CA ILE A 366 -19.10 -12.00 7.72
C ILE A 366 -18.12 -11.50 8.77
N LEU A 367 -18.56 -11.39 10.03
CA LEU A 367 -17.71 -11.29 11.21
C LEU A 367 -17.73 -12.62 11.95
N TYR A 368 -16.57 -13.26 12.02
CA TYR A 368 -16.37 -14.51 12.74
C TYR A 368 -15.32 -14.30 13.84
N SER A 369 -15.58 -14.79 15.06
CA SER A 369 -14.55 -14.85 16.11
C SER A 369 -14.56 -16.19 16.83
N THR A 370 -13.36 -16.72 17.13
CA THR A 370 -13.22 -17.84 18.09
C THR A 370 -12.99 -17.37 19.52
N GLY A 371 -12.73 -16.07 19.71
CA GLY A 371 -12.36 -15.51 21.01
C GLY A 371 -13.51 -14.93 21.81
N THR A 372 -13.17 -14.30 22.94
CA THR A 372 -14.14 -13.56 23.76
C THR A 372 -14.37 -12.19 23.14
N VAL A 373 -15.59 -11.94 22.69
CA VAL A 373 -15.97 -10.60 22.24
C VAL A 373 -16.46 -9.82 23.45
N LYS A 374 -15.60 -8.91 23.96
CA LYS A 374 -15.91 -8.09 25.14
C LYS A 374 -17.03 -7.09 24.87
N GLN A 375 -16.95 -6.44 23.72
CA GLN A 375 -17.92 -5.46 23.24
C GLN A 375 -17.80 -5.37 21.72
N PHE A 376 -18.94 -5.20 21.05
CA PHE A 376 -18.98 -5.03 19.60
C PHE A 376 -18.37 -3.69 19.19
N SER A 377 -18.66 -2.65 19.97
CA SER A 377 -18.11 -1.31 19.79
C SER A 377 -17.60 -0.72 21.11
N THR A 378 -16.55 0.12 21.06
CA THR A 378 -16.02 0.82 22.25
C THR A 378 -17.01 1.80 22.86
N THR A 379 -17.94 2.31 22.05
CA THR A 379 -19.08 3.13 22.48
C THR A 379 -20.37 2.63 21.83
N PRO A 380 -21.55 2.80 22.45
CA PRO A 380 -22.82 2.49 21.82
C PRO A 380 -22.94 3.14 20.43
N LEU A 381 -23.32 2.34 19.43
CA LEU A 381 -23.61 2.84 18.09
C LEU A 381 -24.93 3.62 18.09
N SER A 382 -25.05 4.61 17.19
CA SER A 382 -26.26 5.42 17.08
C SER A 382 -27.29 4.83 16.12
N ASP A 383 -28.52 5.33 16.20
CA ASP A 383 -29.65 4.94 15.33
C ASP A 383 -29.47 5.33 13.85
N ALA A 384 -28.42 6.06 13.51
CA ALA A 384 -28.05 6.35 12.12
C ALA A 384 -27.28 5.19 11.45
N SER A 385 -26.97 4.11 12.17
CA SER A 385 -26.26 2.94 11.65
C SER A 385 -27.18 2.04 10.82
N GLU A 386 -26.59 1.24 9.93
CA GLU A 386 -27.26 0.25 9.08
C GLU A 386 -26.47 -1.07 9.14
N PHE A 387 -27.18 -2.15 9.46
CA PHE A 387 -26.68 -3.51 9.51
C PHE A 387 -27.66 -4.43 8.80
N GLU A 388 -27.42 -4.71 7.52
CA GLU A 388 -28.31 -5.57 6.74
C GLU A 388 -27.61 -6.80 6.16
N ASN A 389 -28.26 -7.96 6.28
CA ASN A 389 -27.79 -9.22 5.68
C ASN A 389 -26.35 -9.59 6.05
N ASN A 390 -25.87 -9.23 7.24
CA ASN A 390 -24.55 -9.67 7.71
C ASN A 390 -24.65 -11.03 8.41
N LEU A 391 -23.52 -11.69 8.58
CA LEU A 391 -23.37 -12.87 9.42
C LEU A 391 -22.43 -12.55 10.58
N PHE A 392 -22.94 -12.63 11.81
CA PHE A 392 -22.20 -12.39 13.06
C PHE A 392 -22.10 -13.69 13.86
N PHE A 393 -20.92 -14.31 13.93
CA PHE A 393 -20.74 -15.59 14.61
C PHE A 393 -19.52 -15.62 15.55
N PRO A 394 -19.69 -15.99 16.84
CA PRO A 394 -20.94 -16.37 17.50
C PRO A 394 -21.88 -15.17 17.75
N SER A 395 -23.17 -15.44 17.90
CA SER A 395 -24.22 -14.42 18.13
C SER A 395 -23.94 -13.50 19.33
N ILE A 396 -23.23 -13.99 20.35
CA ILE A 396 -22.88 -13.23 21.55
C ILE A 396 -21.98 -12.02 21.23
N MET A 397 -21.33 -11.97 20.06
CA MET A 397 -20.45 -10.86 19.69
C MET A 397 -21.15 -9.51 19.65
N THR A 398 -22.46 -9.49 19.40
CA THR A 398 -23.26 -8.27 19.33
C THR A 398 -24.01 -7.99 20.64
N ALA A 399 -23.68 -8.68 21.75
CA ALA A 399 -24.45 -8.56 23.00
C ALA A 399 -24.19 -7.24 23.76
N VAL A 400 -23.00 -6.65 23.61
CA VAL A 400 -22.59 -5.42 24.30
C VAL A 400 -22.23 -4.35 23.27
N HIS A 401 -22.88 -3.19 23.35
CA HIS A 401 -22.76 -2.10 22.38
C HIS A 401 -22.91 -2.58 20.93
N GLY A 402 -23.84 -3.52 20.72
CA GLY A 402 -24.07 -4.21 19.47
C GLY A 402 -24.73 -3.35 18.39
N LEU A 403 -25.52 -4.03 17.56
CA LEU A 403 -26.19 -3.43 16.41
C LEU A 403 -27.16 -2.33 16.85
N ALA A 404 -27.22 -1.24 16.07
CA ALA A 404 -28.12 -0.10 16.30
C ALA A 404 -28.66 0.43 14.96
N GLY A 405 -29.68 1.27 15.00
CA GLY A 405 -30.32 1.82 13.79
C GLY A 405 -31.10 0.76 13.01
N THR A 406 -30.88 0.69 11.70
CA THR A 406 -31.53 -0.31 10.83
C THR A 406 -30.84 -1.66 10.99
N VAL A 407 -31.54 -2.67 11.50
CA VAL A 407 -31.01 -4.02 11.73
C VAL A 407 -31.93 -5.04 11.07
N LEU A 408 -31.58 -5.50 9.86
CA LEU A 408 -32.44 -6.39 9.05
C LEU A 408 -31.68 -7.63 8.57
N HIS A 409 -32.36 -8.78 8.59
CA HIS A 409 -31.91 -10.02 7.94
C HIS A 409 -30.50 -10.51 8.33
N ASN A 410 -29.96 -10.08 9.48
CA ASN A 410 -28.66 -10.56 9.96
C ASN A 410 -28.77 -12.02 10.46
N ILE A 411 -27.72 -12.78 10.21
CA ILE A 411 -27.59 -14.21 10.51
C ILE A 411 -26.58 -14.39 11.64
N SER A 412 -26.79 -15.39 12.48
CA SER A 412 -25.89 -15.68 13.61
C SER A 412 -25.51 -17.15 13.77
N SER A 413 -25.52 -17.87 12.64
CA SER A 413 -25.07 -19.27 12.53
C SER A 413 -23.69 -19.34 11.87
N ASP A 414 -22.96 -20.45 12.07
CA ASP A 414 -21.62 -20.64 11.51
C ASP A 414 -21.64 -20.47 9.98
N PRO A 415 -20.69 -19.71 9.38
CA PRO A 415 -20.64 -19.49 7.95
C PRO A 415 -20.26 -20.75 7.15
N LEU A 416 -19.83 -21.84 7.79
CA LEU A 416 -19.44 -23.10 7.13
C LEU A 416 -18.37 -22.89 6.05
N TRP A 417 -17.23 -22.32 6.45
CA TRP A 417 -16.08 -22.12 5.57
C TRP A 417 -15.30 -23.40 5.27
N LYS A 418 -14.64 -23.47 4.10
CA LYS A 418 -13.81 -24.61 3.67
C LYS A 418 -12.76 -24.98 4.72
N ALA A 419 -11.98 -24.03 5.21
CA ALA A 419 -10.95 -24.23 6.23
C ALA A 419 -10.61 -22.89 6.88
N ARG A 420 -11.41 -22.47 7.87
CA ARG A 420 -11.22 -21.16 8.54
C ARG A 420 -9.82 -21.00 9.12
N GLY A 421 -9.26 -19.81 9.03
CA GLY A 421 -7.95 -19.48 9.64
C GLY A 421 -6.74 -20.12 8.96
N THR A 422 -6.87 -20.68 7.75
CA THR A 422 -5.76 -21.30 7.02
C THR A 422 -5.17 -20.42 5.93
N GLY A 423 -5.43 -19.10 5.95
CA GLY A 423 -4.71 -18.17 5.09
C GLY A 423 -3.21 -18.19 5.40
N ILE A 424 -2.39 -18.05 4.36
CA ILE A 424 -0.92 -18.12 4.44
C ILE A 424 -0.30 -16.75 4.10
N ALA A 425 0.92 -16.51 4.56
CA ALA A 425 1.70 -15.32 4.25
C ALA A 425 2.44 -15.43 2.92
N GLY A 426 2.71 -14.30 2.28
CA GLY A 426 3.53 -14.20 1.08
C GLY A 426 2.84 -14.85 -0.11
N LEU A 427 1.56 -14.53 -0.29
CA LEU A 427 0.80 -14.96 -1.45
C LEU A 427 1.57 -14.53 -2.70
N ALA A 428 2.02 -15.51 -3.48
CA ALA A 428 2.75 -15.23 -4.69
C ALA A 428 1.83 -14.39 -5.60
N ILE A 429 2.16 -13.13 -5.88
CA ILE A 429 1.31 -12.28 -6.74
C ILE A 429 1.76 -12.46 -8.18
N GLY A 430 0.89 -13.04 -8.99
CA GLY A 430 1.07 -13.18 -10.44
C GLY A 430 0.78 -11.87 -11.16
N ARG A 431 1.09 -11.82 -12.45
CA ARG A 431 0.88 -10.62 -13.29
C ARG A 431 -0.57 -10.11 -13.33
N ASN A 432 -1.55 -10.95 -12.98
CA ASN A 432 -2.99 -10.67 -13.11
C ASN A 432 -3.80 -11.07 -11.86
N GLY A 433 -3.19 -11.26 -10.69
CA GLY A 433 -3.89 -11.81 -9.51
C GLY A 433 -2.98 -12.57 -8.56
N PHE A 434 -3.51 -12.93 -7.38
CA PHE A 434 -2.81 -13.84 -6.48
C PHE A 434 -2.68 -15.23 -7.13
N LEU A 435 -1.47 -15.80 -7.12
CA LEU A 435 -1.17 -17.19 -7.54
C LEU A 435 -1.52 -18.20 -6.45
N GLN A 436 -1.73 -17.73 -5.22
CA GLN A 436 -2.25 -18.48 -4.09
C GLN A 436 -3.24 -17.59 -3.36
N GLU A 437 -4.43 -18.10 -3.06
CA GLU A 437 -5.51 -17.36 -2.41
C GLU A 437 -5.84 -17.99 -1.05
N PRO A 438 -6.40 -17.24 -0.09
CA PRO A 438 -6.86 -17.77 1.20
C PRO A 438 -8.16 -18.58 1.04
N THR A 439 -8.11 -19.66 0.24
CA THR A 439 -9.23 -20.55 -0.14
C THR A 439 -10.00 -21.15 1.05
N GLY A 440 -9.42 -21.07 2.25
CA GLY A 440 -10.08 -21.42 3.51
C GLY A 440 -11.40 -20.69 3.74
N TYR A 441 -11.58 -19.48 3.19
CA TYR A 441 -12.80 -18.67 3.36
C TYR A 441 -13.87 -18.87 2.29
N MET A 442 -13.71 -19.83 1.37
CA MET A 442 -14.78 -20.22 0.46
C MET A 442 -15.93 -20.89 1.23
N LEU A 443 -17.17 -20.60 0.84
CA LEU A 443 -18.38 -21.11 1.51
C LEU A 443 -18.68 -22.55 1.08
N ARG A 444 -18.95 -23.42 2.06
CA ARG A 444 -19.36 -24.80 1.79
C ARG A 444 -20.84 -24.90 1.44
N ARG A 445 -21.22 -26.06 0.88
CA ARG A 445 -22.63 -26.42 0.67
C ARG A 445 -23.42 -26.34 1.98
N GLY A 446 -24.56 -25.67 1.96
CA GLY A 446 -25.42 -25.49 3.13
C GLY A 446 -25.02 -24.32 4.02
N SER A 447 -23.96 -23.58 3.68
CA SER A 447 -23.66 -22.31 4.36
C SER A 447 -24.89 -21.39 4.31
N PRO A 448 -25.26 -20.77 5.46
CA PRO A 448 -26.33 -19.78 5.51
C PRO A 448 -25.97 -18.47 4.80
N ALA A 449 -24.70 -18.27 4.44
CA ALA A 449 -24.23 -17.10 3.71
C ALA A 449 -24.41 -17.21 2.19
N ASN A 450 -24.57 -18.42 1.65
CA ASN A 450 -24.73 -18.63 0.20
C ASN A 450 -25.98 -17.90 -0.32
N HIS A 451 -25.79 -16.96 -1.25
CA HIS A 451 -26.85 -16.18 -1.89
C HIS A 451 -27.87 -15.56 -0.91
N ALA A 452 -27.40 -15.14 0.27
CA ALA A 452 -28.23 -14.59 1.34
C ALA A 452 -28.03 -13.07 1.57
N GLY A 453 -27.18 -12.44 0.76
CA GLY A 453 -26.91 -11.01 0.81
C GLY A 453 -28.01 -10.16 0.20
N ARG A 454 -28.03 -8.88 0.55
CA ARG A 454 -28.83 -7.85 -0.10
C ARG A 454 -28.18 -7.42 -1.41
N GLN A 455 -29.00 -7.13 -2.43
CA GLN A 455 -28.50 -6.50 -3.65
C GLN A 455 -28.10 -5.04 -3.40
N ILE A 456 -26.91 -4.68 -3.85
CA ILE A 456 -26.37 -3.32 -3.79
C ILE A 456 -26.01 -2.95 -5.23
N ASP A 457 -26.60 -1.88 -5.78
CA ASP A 457 -26.50 -1.57 -7.22
C ASP A 457 -25.04 -1.38 -7.71
N ALA A 458 -24.15 -0.93 -6.84
CA ALA A 458 -22.73 -0.76 -7.12
C ALA A 458 -21.90 -2.07 -6.99
N ASN A 459 -22.52 -3.18 -6.60
CA ASN A 459 -21.88 -4.45 -6.27
C ASN A 459 -21.78 -5.43 -7.46
N VAL A 460 -21.89 -4.93 -8.69
CA VAL A 460 -21.73 -5.72 -9.91
C VAL A 460 -20.25 -5.78 -10.27
N GLY A 461 -19.74 -6.97 -10.59
CA GLY A 461 -18.33 -7.15 -10.92
C GLY A 461 -17.84 -8.54 -10.56
N PHE A 462 -16.89 -8.59 -9.62
CA PHE A 462 -16.26 -9.82 -9.17
C PHE A 462 -16.23 -9.89 -7.64
N ASP A 463 -16.19 -11.09 -7.09
CA ASP A 463 -15.84 -11.32 -5.69
C ASP A 463 -14.30 -11.34 -5.49
N TYR A 464 -13.84 -11.62 -4.27
CA TYR A 464 -12.40 -11.71 -3.97
C TYR A 464 -11.66 -12.73 -4.87
N TYR A 465 -12.34 -13.81 -5.26
CA TYR A 465 -11.80 -14.96 -5.98
C TYR A 465 -12.05 -14.89 -7.50
N GLY A 466 -12.50 -13.74 -8.01
CA GLY A 466 -12.77 -13.54 -9.43
C GLY A 466 -14.07 -14.19 -9.95
N ASN A 467 -14.99 -14.61 -9.08
CA ASN A 467 -16.32 -15.07 -9.49
C ASN A 467 -17.19 -13.89 -9.88
N HIS A 468 -17.99 -14.03 -10.95
CA HIS A 468 -18.89 -12.96 -11.39
C HIS A 468 -20.04 -12.73 -10.41
N VAL A 469 -20.18 -11.48 -9.96
CA VAL A 469 -21.33 -11.01 -9.17
C VAL A 469 -22.27 -10.26 -10.10
N LEU A 470 -23.43 -10.84 -10.37
CA LEU A 470 -24.40 -10.33 -11.34
C LEU A 470 -25.51 -9.52 -10.66
N ALA A 471 -25.92 -8.40 -11.27
CA ALA A 471 -27.03 -7.57 -10.79
C ALA A 471 -28.37 -8.32 -10.63
N THR A 472 -28.54 -9.44 -11.34
CA THR A 472 -29.78 -10.23 -11.33
C THR A 472 -29.82 -11.28 -10.24
N ASN A 473 -28.68 -11.57 -9.59
CA ASN A 473 -28.58 -12.61 -8.58
C ASN A 473 -28.52 -11.99 -7.18
N THR A 474 -29.01 -12.73 -6.20
CA THR A 474 -28.77 -12.42 -4.80
C THR A 474 -27.30 -12.77 -4.48
N PRO A 475 -26.46 -11.80 -4.09
CA PRO A 475 -25.07 -12.08 -3.76
C PRO A 475 -25.01 -12.90 -2.46
N SER A 476 -23.92 -13.62 -2.26
CA SER A 476 -23.60 -14.24 -0.99
C SER A 476 -23.15 -13.19 0.03
N ILE A 477 -23.26 -13.54 1.31
CA ILE A 477 -22.69 -12.76 2.42
C ILE A 477 -21.20 -13.10 2.50
N GLY A 478 -20.34 -12.09 2.62
CA GLY A 478 -18.89 -12.21 2.69
C GLY A 478 -18.19 -12.01 1.36
N ALA A 479 -16.90 -12.35 1.35
CA ALA A 479 -15.98 -12.08 0.24
C ALA A 479 -16.04 -13.12 -0.91
N TYR A 480 -16.82 -14.19 -0.74
CA TYR A 480 -16.97 -15.28 -1.71
C TYR A 480 -18.42 -15.38 -2.20
N ASP A 481 -18.60 -15.32 -3.52
CA ASP A 481 -19.89 -15.48 -4.21
C ASP A 481 -19.86 -16.61 -5.26
N GLY A 482 -18.83 -17.44 -5.24
CA GLY A 482 -18.71 -18.61 -6.11
C GLY A 482 -19.62 -19.78 -5.72
N PRO A 483 -19.65 -20.84 -6.55
CA PRO A 483 -20.41 -22.05 -6.25
C PRO A 483 -19.93 -22.72 -4.97
N ALA A 484 -20.86 -23.06 -4.08
CA ALA A 484 -20.53 -23.70 -2.80
C ALA A 484 -19.56 -24.89 -2.96
N VAL A 485 -18.45 -24.86 -2.20
CA VAL A 485 -17.38 -25.84 -2.28
C VAL A 485 -17.67 -27.10 -1.44
N ASN A 486 -17.03 -28.22 -1.79
CA ASN A 486 -17.13 -29.48 -1.05
C ASN A 486 -16.08 -29.54 0.08
N ASP A 487 -16.27 -30.47 1.03
CA ASP A 487 -15.42 -30.67 2.22
C ASP A 487 -14.01 -31.24 1.94
N HIS A 488 -13.49 -31.18 0.71
CA HIS A 488 -12.24 -31.84 0.31
C HIS A 488 -11.17 -30.86 -0.20
#